data_AF-A0A0V7Z161-F1
#
_entry.id   AF-A0A0V7Z161-F1
#
_cell.length_a   1.000
_cell.length_b   1.000
_cell.length_c   1.000
_cell.angle_alpha   90.00
_cell.angle_beta   90.00
_cell.angle_gamma   90.00
#
_symmetry.space_group_name_H-M   'P 1'
#
loop_
_entity.id
_entity.type
_entity.pdbx_description
1 polymer ?
#
loop_
_entity_poly.entity_id
_entity_poly.type
_entity_poly.pdbx_seq_one_letter_code
_entity_poly.pdbx_strand_id
1 'polypeptide(L)' 'MSEDDGFSRLVEAVIATHALLLAHGTPTMQLLSRLLLIEIGAEIALRSDLETAANDNPDDPQG' A
#
# COMPACT_ATOMS: atom_id res chain seq x y z
N MET A 1 7.83 9.67 13.89
CA MET A 1 7.80 9.10 12.53
C MET A 1 6.34 8.98 12.18
N SER A 2 5.89 9.50 11.03
CA SER A 2 4.47 9.41 10.67
C SER A 2 4.10 7.95 10.41
N GLU A 3 2.86 7.54 10.66
CA GLU A 3 2.38 6.20 10.29
C GLU A 3 2.48 5.98 8.77
N ASP A 4 2.29 7.03 7.97
CA ASP A 4 2.43 6.98 6.52
C ASP A 4 3.87 6.69 6.08
N ASP A 5 4.87 7.25 6.78
CA ASP A 5 6.29 6.94 6.52
C ASP A 5 6.59 5.46 6.77
N GLY A 6 5.90 4.85 7.73
CA GLY A 6 6.04 3.43 8.05
C GLY A 6 5.41 2.55 6.96
N PHE A 7 4.23 2.92 6.49
CA PHE A 7 3.52 2.20 5.44
C PHE A 7 4.28 2.26 4.10
N SER A 8 4.75 3.42 3.66
CA SER A 8 5.52 3.54 2.42
C SER A 8 6.77 2.66 2.42
N ARG A 9 7.51 2.62 3.54
CA ARG A 9 8.69 1.74 3.66
C ARG A 9 8.33 0.26 3.62
N LEU A 10 7.17 -0.11 4.20
CA LEU A 10 6.67 -1.48 4.12
C LEU A 10 6.35 -1.87 2.68
N VAL A 11 5.68 -0.98 1.92
CA VAL A 11 5.37 -1.21 0.50
C VAL A 11 6.64 -1.41 -0.31
N GLU A 12 7.64 -0.54 -0.14
CA GLU A 12 8.95 -0.66 -0.80
C GLU A 12 9.63 -2.00 -0.47
N ALA A 13 9.66 -2.39 0.80
CA ALA A 13 10.26 -3.65 1.24
C ALA A 13 9.55 -4.87 0.65
N VAL A 14 8.21 -4.85 0.57
CA VAL A 14 7.44 -5.94 -0.03
C VAL A 14 7.69 -6.05 -1.53
N ILE A 15 7.75 -4.93 -2.26
CA ILE A 15 8.07 -4.94 -3.70
C ILE A 15 9.47 -5.52 -3.94
N ALA A 16 10.47 -5.07 -3.17
CA ALA A 16 11.83 -5.61 -3.26
C ALA A 16 11.88 -7.11 -2.96
N THR A 17 11.15 -7.56 -1.93
CA THR A 17 11.07 -8.97 -1.56
C THR A 17 10.36 -9.79 -2.64
N HIS A 18 9.30 -9.27 -3.25
CA HIS A 18 8.60 -9.93 -4.35
C HIS A 18 9.55 -10.20 -5.53
N ALA A 19 10.38 -9.24 -5.90
CA ALA A 19 11.38 -9.42 -6.96
C ALA A 19 12.35 -10.57 -6.64
N LEU A 20 12.79 -10.67 -5.38
CA LEU A 20 13.64 -11.77 -4.92
C LEU A 20 12.92 -13.13 -4.98
N LEU A 21 11.64 -13.16 -4.60
CA LEU A 21 10.82 -14.37 -4.63
C LEU A 21 10.50 -14.83 -6.07
N LEU A 22 10.36 -13.92 -7.02
CA LEU A 22 10.23 -14.28 -8.44
C LEU A 22 11.50 -14.96 -8.97
N ALA A 23 12.69 -14.50 -8.54
CA ALA A 23 13.96 -15.04 -9.00
C ALA A 23 14.36 -16.35 -8.31
N HIS A 24 14.04 -16.51 -7.02
CA HIS A 24 14.61 -17.59 -6.19
C HIS A 24 13.57 -18.36 -5.37
N GLY A 25 12.32 -17.91 -5.32
CA GLY A 25 11.27 -18.50 -4.53
C GLY A 25 10.66 -19.74 -5.18
N THR A 26 10.09 -20.62 -4.35
CA THR A 26 9.27 -21.73 -4.83
C THR A 26 7.98 -21.19 -5.47
N PRO A 27 7.29 -21.98 -6.33
CA PRO A 27 6.02 -21.58 -6.92
C PRO A 27 4.98 -21.11 -5.90
N THR A 28 4.91 -21.79 -4.74
CA THR A 28 4.01 -21.40 -3.64
C THR A 28 4.37 -20.03 -3.06
N MET A 29 5.66 -19.74 -2.84
CA MET A 29 6.08 -18.42 -2.33
C MET A 29 5.81 -17.32 -3.35
N GLN A 30 5.99 -17.59 -4.63
CA GLN A 30 5.64 -16.65 -5.69
C GLN A 30 4.13 -16.34 -5.69
N LEU A 31 3.28 -17.37 -5.57
CA LEU A 31 1.84 -17.20 -5.47
C LEU A 31 1.44 -16.37 -4.25
N LEU A 32 1.96 -16.72 -3.07
CA LEU A 32 1.69 -15.98 -1.83
C LEU A 32 2.16 -14.51 -1.93
N SER A 33 3.31 -14.26 -2.55
CA SER A 33 3.79 -12.88 -2.74
C SER A 33 2.92 -12.07 -3.68
N ARG A 34 2.32 -12.69 -4.72
CA ARG A 34 1.36 -12.03 -5.61
C ARG A 34 0.06 -11.70 -4.88
N LEU A 35 -0.43 -12.61 -4.04
CA LEU A 35 -1.62 -12.38 -3.22
C LEU A 35 -1.40 -11.24 -2.23
N LEU A 36 -0.25 -11.19 -1.57
CA LEU A 36 0.11 -10.09 -0.68
C LEU A 36 0.14 -8.74 -1.40
N LEU A 37 0.67 -8.67 -2.62
CA LEU A 37 0.67 -7.43 -3.42
C LEU A 37 -0.76 -6.96 -3.78
N ILE A 38 -1.69 -7.89 -3.99
CA ILE A 38 -3.10 -7.54 -4.23
C ILE A 38 -3.72 -6.92 -2.98
N GLU A 39 -3.48 -7.49 -1.79
CA GLU A 39 -3.97 -6.95 -0.51
C GLU A 39 -3.37 -5.56 -0.23
N ILE A 40 -2.08 -5.38 -0.47
CA ILE A 40 -1.41 -4.06 -0.32
C ILE A 40 -2.00 -3.05 -1.31
N GLY A 41 -2.26 -3.45 -2.55
CA GLY A 41 -2.91 -2.58 -3.54
C GLY A 41 -4.31 -2.12 -3.09
N ALA A 42 -5.09 -3.02 -2.49
CA ALA A 42 -6.40 -2.68 -1.93
C ALA A 42 -6.29 -1.70 -0.74
N GLU A 43 -5.31 -1.89 0.15
CA GLU A 43 -5.05 -0.98 1.27
C GLU A 43 -4.62 0.42 0.79
N ILE A 44 -3.77 0.50 -0.24
CA ILE A 44 -3.38 1.79 -0.85
C ILE A 44 -4.61 2.53 -1.40
N ALA A 45 -5.48 1.82 -2.12
CA ALA A 45 -6.71 2.42 -2.66
C ALA A 45 -7.62 2.94 -1.54
N LEU A 46 -7.80 2.15 -0.47
CA LEU A 46 -8.59 2.54 0.69
C LEU A 46 -8.03 3.80 1.38
N ARG A 47 -6.71 3.88 1.56
CA ARG A 47 -6.05 5.06 2.15
C ARG A 47 -6.22 6.30 1.27
N SER A 48 -6.07 6.15 -0.04
CA SER A 48 -6.28 7.24 -1.00
C SER A 48 -7.72 7.77 -0.98
N ASP A 49 -8.71 6.88 -0.84
CA ASP A 49 -10.12 7.27 -0.72
C ASP A 49 -10.37 8.03 0.60
N LEU A 50 -9.75 7.62 1.70
CA LEU A 50 -9.85 8.31 2.99
C LEU A 50 -9.17 9.69 2.96
N GLU A 51 -8.00 9.82 2.35
CA GLU A 51 -7.32 11.11 2.15
C GLU A 51 -8.17 12.05 1.30
N THR A 52 -8.79 11.54 0.23
CA THR A 52 -9.69 12.31 -0.63
C THR A 52 -10.94 12.77 0.15
N ALA A 53 -11.58 11.87 0.88
CA ALA A 53 -12.75 12.18 1.71
C ALA A 53 -12.45 13.16 2.84
N ALA A 54 -11.24 13.13 3.42
CA ALA A 54 -10.81 14.09 4.43
C ALA A 54 -10.58 15.49 3.84
N ASN A 55 -10.15 15.59 2.57
CA ASN A 55 -9.92 16.86 1.88
C ASN A 55 -11.19 17.49 1.29
N ASP A 56 -12.27 16.73 1.13
CA ASP A 56 -13.58 17.18 0.61
C ASP A 56 -14.47 17.84 1.69
N ASN A 57 -13.93 18.14 2.87
CA ASN A 57 -14.72 18.73 3.96
C ASN A 57 -15.13 20.18 3.61
N PRO A 58 -16.43 20.52 3.48
CA PRO A 58 -16.90 21.82 2.98
C PRO A 58 -16.85 22.96 4.02
N ASP A 59 -16.07 22.83 5.09
CA ASP A 59 -15.98 23.82 6.15
C ASP A 59 -14.89 24.88 5.83
N ASP A 60 -15.11 25.69 4.80
CA ASP A 60 -14.50 27.02 4.71
C ASP A 60 -15.60 28.09 4.91
N PRO A 61 -15.85 28.55 6.15
CA PRO A 61 -16.79 29.63 6.41
C PRO A 61 -16.08 30.97 6.16
N GLN A 62 -15.73 31.28 4.91
CA GLN A 62 -15.33 32.63 4.51
C GLN A 62 -16.06 33.05 3.22
N GLY A 63 -17.30 33.46 3.42
CA GLY A 63 -18.06 34.38 2.57
C GLY A 63 -18.86 35.32 3.45
#